data_AF-A0A3M1PL22-F1
#
_entry.id   AF-A0A3M1PL22-F1
#
_cell.length_a   1.000
_cell.length_b   1.000
_cell.length_c   1.000
_cell.angle_alpha   90.00
_cell.angle_beta   90.00
_cell.angle_gamma   90.00
#
_symmetry.space_group_name_H-M   'P 1'
#
loop_
_entity.id
_entity.type
_entity.pdbx_description
1 polymer ?
#
loop_
_entity_poly.entity_id
_entity_poly.type
_entity_poly.pdbx_seq_one_letter_code
_entity_poly.pdbx_strand_id
1 'polypeptide(L)'
;MFFIEKARVELDRDLGDQRFEVEGRFVLDGASDGVNVLNEEVTIVFDGFTAVLPPGSFQRDDEEFEFEEDRNGLKEVKIRLDGRFEVEGRDLTLSGITLPQSVFFSLRIGNDVGETEIPFDNDGRFENPNPFPSPSPSPTPEETPTPEPTPSVSPSPSPSPSGSPSPSPSPTPTESPTPEPSPSVSPSPSPSPTGTPSPSPSATPELHVRGPIQQLVVRGAKDGDVTVQNIVFQVSSNTELEDDDGRNVTLDHFKLGEEVDAWGPPAVDGKTPAKRIRAR
;
A
#
# COMPACT_ATOMS: atom_id res chain seq x y z
N MET A 1 8.14 4.50 -9.65
CA MET A 1 7.26 5.55 -10.23
C MET A 1 6.96 5.15 -11.67
N PHE A 2 5.83 5.50 -12.28
CA PHE A 2 5.56 5.15 -13.69
C PHE A 2 4.76 6.26 -14.35
N PHE A 3 4.78 6.28 -15.68
CA PHE A 3 4.10 7.26 -16.51
C PHE A 3 3.28 6.54 -17.56
N ILE A 4 2.00 6.92 -17.69
CA ILE A 4 1.17 6.52 -18.82
C ILE A 4 1.45 7.48 -19.97
N GLU A 5 1.78 6.93 -21.13
CA GLU A 5 2.04 7.67 -22.36
C GLU A 5 0.72 7.85 -23.14
N LYS A 6 -0.03 6.75 -23.26
CA LYS A 6 -1.32 6.70 -23.96
C LYS A 6 -2.22 5.67 -23.29
N ALA A 7 -3.51 5.95 -23.25
CA ALA A 7 -4.50 4.96 -22.86
C ALA A 7 -5.80 5.16 -23.63
N ARG A 8 -6.54 4.08 -23.82
CA ARG A 8 -7.85 4.07 -24.44
C ARG A 8 -8.78 3.12 -23.71
N VAL A 9 -10.03 3.51 -23.59
CA VAL A 9 -11.12 2.64 -23.16
C VAL A 9 -12.28 2.76 -24.14
N GLU A 10 -12.87 1.64 -24.51
CA GLU A 10 -14.12 1.62 -25.27
C GLU A 10 -15.18 0.86 -24.50
N LEU A 11 -16.24 1.60 -24.17
CA LEU A 11 -17.36 1.12 -23.38
C LEU A 11 -18.53 0.85 -24.34
N ASP A 12 -18.48 -0.25 -25.09
CA ASP A 12 -19.67 -0.69 -25.79
C ASP A 12 -20.70 -1.17 -24.76
N ARG A 13 -21.90 -0.60 -24.82
CA ARG A 13 -22.97 -0.87 -23.85
C ARG A 13 -23.75 -2.14 -24.20
N ASP A 14 -23.57 -2.65 -25.41
CA ASP A 14 -24.20 -3.87 -25.86
C ASP A 14 -23.16 -5.01 -25.83
N LEU A 15 -23.45 -6.06 -25.06
CA LEU A 15 -22.87 -7.42 -25.15
C LEU A 15 -21.51 -7.74 -24.49
N GLY A 16 -20.85 -6.82 -23.79
CA GLY A 16 -19.62 -7.17 -23.05
C GLY A 16 -18.36 -7.20 -23.91
N ASP A 17 -18.36 -6.49 -25.05
CA ASP A 17 -17.20 -6.30 -25.93
C ASP A 17 -16.35 -5.07 -25.51
N GLN A 18 -16.34 -4.74 -24.22
CA GLN A 18 -15.60 -3.57 -23.73
C GLN A 18 -14.11 -3.87 -23.73
N ARG A 19 -13.32 -2.85 -24.02
CA ARG A 19 -11.86 -2.98 -24.10
C ARG A 19 -11.13 -1.82 -23.47
N PHE A 20 -9.91 -2.09 -23.03
CA PHE A 20 -8.95 -1.07 -22.66
C PHE A 20 -7.58 -1.40 -23.25
N GLU A 21 -6.81 -0.34 -23.49
CA GLU A 21 -5.44 -0.37 -23.96
C GLU A 21 -4.67 0.65 -23.13
N VAL A 22 -3.58 0.25 -22.49
CA VAL A 22 -2.74 1.14 -21.69
C VAL A 22 -1.29 0.95 -22.10
N GLU A 23 -0.68 2.03 -22.56
CA GLU A 23 0.73 2.13 -22.90
C GLU A 23 1.44 3.05 -21.90
N GLY A 24 2.59 2.61 -21.40
CA GLY A 24 3.34 3.42 -20.45
C GLY A 24 4.76 2.96 -20.26
N ARG A 25 5.40 3.56 -19.26
CA ARG A 25 6.76 3.23 -18.86
C ARG A 25 6.89 3.16 -17.36
N PHE A 26 7.46 2.06 -16.89
CA PHE A 26 8.00 1.89 -15.55
C PHE A 26 9.28 2.70 -15.38
N VAL A 27 9.33 3.55 -14.36
CA VAL A 27 10.57 4.17 -13.89
C VAL A 27 11.09 3.34 -12.74
N LEU A 28 12.02 2.46 -13.09
CA LEU A 28 12.84 1.69 -12.17
C LEU A 28 13.72 2.69 -11.42
N ASP A 29 13.34 2.99 -10.18
CA ASP A 29 14.17 3.81 -9.29
C ASP A 29 15.24 2.94 -8.61
N GLY A 30 16.06 3.54 -7.75
CA GLY A 30 17.16 2.82 -7.10
C GLY A 30 16.74 1.70 -6.14
N ALA A 31 15.45 1.53 -5.86
CA ALA A 31 14.92 0.44 -5.05
C ALA A 31 14.40 -0.75 -5.89
N SER A 32 14.24 -0.57 -7.20
CA SER A 32 13.88 -1.65 -8.14
C SER A 32 15.07 -2.60 -8.34
N ASP A 33 14.82 -3.89 -8.30
CA ASP A 33 15.75 -4.96 -8.71
C ASP A 33 15.59 -5.34 -10.19
N GLY A 34 14.74 -4.60 -10.92
CA GLY A 34 14.56 -4.66 -12.35
C GLY A 34 13.39 -5.54 -12.78
N VAL A 35 12.97 -5.38 -14.03
CA VAL A 35 11.83 -6.11 -14.61
C VAL A 35 12.18 -7.60 -14.80
N ASN A 36 11.61 -8.49 -13.98
CA ASN A 36 11.85 -9.94 -14.05
C ASN A 36 10.55 -10.76 -14.22
N VAL A 37 9.75 -10.39 -15.21
CA VAL A 37 8.43 -10.99 -15.50
C VAL A 37 8.44 -12.49 -15.82
N LEU A 38 9.61 -13.08 -16.11
CA LEU A 38 9.74 -14.54 -16.31
C LEU A 38 9.65 -15.32 -14.99
N ASN A 39 10.08 -14.72 -13.88
CA ASN A 39 10.17 -15.40 -12.58
C ASN A 39 9.27 -14.77 -11.51
N GLU A 40 8.63 -13.66 -11.85
CA GLU A 40 7.80 -12.90 -10.93
C GLU A 40 6.33 -12.94 -11.34
N GLU A 41 5.47 -12.77 -10.34
CA GLU A 41 4.05 -12.57 -10.57
C GLU A 41 3.82 -11.16 -11.11
N VAL A 42 3.00 -11.05 -12.16
CA VAL A 42 2.56 -9.77 -12.71
C VAL A 42 1.09 -9.59 -12.37
N THR A 43 0.76 -8.51 -11.65
CA THR A 43 -0.62 -8.13 -11.34
C THR A 43 -0.98 -6.87 -12.10
N ILE A 44 -2.12 -6.91 -12.78
CA ILE A 44 -2.70 -5.78 -13.51
C ILE A 44 -4.04 -5.47 -12.89
N VAL A 45 -4.26 -4.19 -12.58
CA VAL A 45 -5.56 -3.67 -12.14
C VAL A 45 -5.96 -2.54 -13.07
N PHE A 46 -7.16 -2.61 -13.61
CA PHE A 46 -7.79 -1.54 -14.40
C PHE A 46 -9.25 -1.41 -13.93
N ASP A 47 -9.51 -0.46 -13.03
CA ASP A 47 -10.81 -0.16 -12.41
C ASP A 47 -11.86 -1.31 -12.40
N GLY A 48 -11.72 -2.22 -11.42
CA GLY A 48 -12.59 -3.38 -11.25
C GLY A 48 -12.19 -4.63 -12.05
N PHE A 49 -11.35 -4.49 -13.08
CA PHE A 49 -10.66 -5.61 -13.71
C PHE A 49 -9.34 -5.91 -12.99
N THR A 50 -9.11 -7.19 -12.68
CA THR A 50 -7.85 -7.68 -12.11
C THR A 50 -7.40 -8.91 -12.88
N ALA A 51 -6.14 -8.90 -13.31
CA ALA A 51 -5.45 -10.08 -13.84
C ALA A 51 -4.19 -10.36 -13.03
N VAL A 52 -3.97 -11.63 -12.71
CA VAL A 52 -2.77 -12.12 -12.04
C VAL A 52 -2.12 -13.16 -12.94
N LEU A 53 -0.93 -12.83 -13.43
CA LEU A 53 -0.12 -13.70 -14.26
C LEU A 53 0.97 -14.33 -13.39
N PRO A 54 0.92 -15.64 -13.13
CA PRO A 54 1.94 -16.31 -12.34
C PRO A 54 3.31 -16.29 -13.04
N PRO A 55 4.41 -16.55 -12.30
CA PRO A 55 5.73 -16.74 -12.88
C PRO A 55 5.70 -17.74 -14.06
N GLY A 56 6.41 -17.39 -15.14
CA GLY A 56 6.46 -18.20 -16.37
C GLY A 56 5.29 -17.99 -17.33
N SER A 57 4.39 -17.02 -17.09
CA SER A 57 3.33 -16.66 -18.03
C SER A 57 3.86 -15.96 -19.28
N PHE A 58 5.03 -15.31 -19.20
CA PHE A 58 5.62 -14.57 -20.30
C PHE A 58 6.59 -15.42 -21.11
N GLN A 59 6.56 -15.22 -22.42
CA GLN A 59 7.58 -15.66 -23.34
C GLN A 59 8.52 -14.48 -23.63
N ARG A 60 9.80 -14.77 -23.88
CA ARG A 60 10.77 -13.73 -24.23
C ARG A 60 11.01 -13.75 -25.73
N ASP A 61 10.83 -12.60 -26.37
CA ASP A 61 11.22 -12.34 -27.75
C ASP A 61 12.21 -11.15 -27.78
N ASP A 62 13.49 -11.43 -28.06
CA ASP A 62 14.58 -10.46 -28.01
C ASP A 62 14.66 -9.60 -26.72
N GLU A 63 14.19 -8.35 -26.80
CA GLU A 63 14.18 -7.33 -25.73
C GLU A 63 12.79 -7.13 -25.10
N GLU A 64 11.80 -7.92 -25.52
CA GLU A 64 10.41 -7.85 -25.12
C GLU A 64 9.97 -9.17 -24.47
N PHE A 65 9.10 -9.04 -23.47
CA PHE A 65 8.41 -10.14 -22.83
C PHE A 65 6.94 -10.02 -23.16
N GLU A 66 6.36 -11.09 -23.67
CA GLU A 66 5.01 -11.10 -24.19
C GLU A 66 4.19 -12.20 -23.50
N PHE A 67 2.99 -11.82 -23.09
CA PHE A 67 1.91 -12.72 -22.73
C PHE A 67 0.78 -12.51 -23.73
N GLU A 68 0.33 -13.59 -24.35
CA GLU A 68 -0.84 -13.60 -25.23
C GLU A 68 -1.74 -14.77 -24.81
N GLU A 69 -2.94 -14.49 -24.31
CA GLU A 69 -3.93 -15.51 -23.99
C GLU A 69 -5.33 -14.89 -24.06
N ASP A 70 -6.32 -15.61 -24.61
CA ASP A 70 -7.73 -15.19 -24.55
C ASP A 70 -8.38 -15.59 -23.22
N ARG A 71 -7.70 -15.41 -22.08
CA ARG A 71 -8.22 -15.83 -20.77
C ARG A 71 -8.65 -14.66 -19.90
N ASN A 72 -9.87 -14.76 -19.41
CA ASN A 72 -10.43 -13.86 -18.40
C ASN A 72 -10.46 -12.37 -18.82
N GLY A 73 -10.40 -12.09 -20.12
CA GLY A 73 -10.50 -10.76 -20.71
C GLY A 73 -9.20 -9.97 -20.78
N LEU A 74 -8.09 -10.47 -20.24
CA LEU A 74 -6.76 -10.01 -20.65
C LEU A 74 -6.46 -10.63 -22.02
N LYS A 75 -5.89 -9.89 -22.95
CA LYS A 75 -5.52 -10.40 -24.28
C LYS A 75 -4.02 -10.43 -24.47
N GLU A 76 -3.39 -9.29 -24.20
CA GLU A 76 -1.98 -9.08 -24.47
C GLU A 76 -1.33 -8.27 -23.35
N VAL A 77 -0.12 -8.67 -22.97
CA VAL A 77 0.77 -7.86 -22.14
C VAL A 77 2.17 -7.93 -22.71
N LYS A 78 2.70 -6.77 -23.10
CA LYS A 78 4.10 -6.62 -23.53
C LYS A 78 4.85 -5.79 -22.53
N ILE A 79 6.03 -6.25 -22.14
CA ILE A 79 6.91 -5.53 -21.21
C ILE A 79 8.32 -5.60 -21.74
N ARG A 80 9.01 -4.45 -21.82
CA ARG A 80 10.39 -4.34 -22.27
C ARG A 80 11.34 -4.10 -21.11
N LEU A 81 12.60 -4.47 -21.29
CA LEU A 81 13.65 -4.28 -20.29
C LEU A 81 13.91 -2.81 -19.91
N ASP A 82 13.51 -1.85 -20.75
CA ASP A 82 13.63 -0.42 -20.47
C ASP A 82 12.37 0.19 -19.81
N GLY A 83 11.50 -0.68 -19.30
CA GLY A 83 10.31 -0.34 -18.53
C GLY A 83 9.09 -0.02 -19.38
N ARG A 84 9.19 0.06 -20.71
CA ARG A 84 7.99 0.24 -21.55
C ARG A 84 7.07 -0.95 -21.43
N PHE A 85 5.76 -0.69 -21.40
CA PHE A 85 4.75 -1.73 -21.38
C PHE A 85 3.53 -1.36 -22.21
N GLU A 86 2.83 -2.39 -22.65
CA GLU A 86 1.52 -2.33 -23.30
C GLU A 86 0.63 -3.39 -22.66
N VAL A 87 -0.60 -3.01 -22.30
CA VAL A 87 -1.60 -3.92 -21.71
C VAL A 87 -2.89 -3.75 -22.48
N GLU A 88 -3.41 -4.86 -23.01
CA GLU A 88 -4.69 -4.91 -23.68
C GLU A 88 -5.65 -5.88 -23.01
N GLY A 89 -6.84 -5.37 -22.67
CA GLY A 89 -7.99 -6.17 -22.23
C GLY A 89 -9.18 -6.02 -23.18
N ARG A 90 -9.90 -7.11 -23.47
CA ARG A 90 -11.09 -7.14 -24.33
C ARG A 90 -12.11 -8.15 -23.81
N ASP A 91 -13.32 -8.11 -24.37
CA ASP A 91 -14.45 -8.96 -23.98
C ASP A 91 -14.78 -8.78 -22.47
N LEU A 92 -14.64 -7.55 -21.99
CA LEU A 92 -14.77 -7.18 -20.58
C LEU A 92 -16.16 -6.59 -20.27
N THR A 93 -16.51 -6.65 -18.98
CA THR A 93 -17.61 -5.89 -18.41
C THR A 93 -17.05 -4.92 -17.36
N LEU A 94 -16.65 -3.73 -17.80
CA LEU A 94 -16.11 -2.65 -16.96
C LEU A 94 -17.28 -1.87 -16.31
N SER A 95 -18.07 -2.58 -15.50
CA SER A 95 -19.22 -1.99 -14.81
C SER A 95 -18.73 -1.02 -13.72
N GLY A 96 -18.77 0.28 -14.02
CA GLY A 96 -18.29 1.32 -13.11
C GLY A 96 -17.62 2.47 -13.84
N ILE A 97 -17.23 2.27 -15.11
CA ILE A 97 -16.59 3.32 -15.88
C ILE A 97 -17.62 4.25 -16.53
N THR A 98 -17.61 5.53 -16.14
CA THR A 98 -18.41 6.59 -16.78
C THR A 98 -17.52 7.69 -17.36
N LEU A 99 -17.53 7.88 -18.67
CA LEU A 99 -16.72 8.92 -19.31
C LEU A 99 -17.41 10.30 -19.26
N PRO A 100 -16.67 11.40 -19.08
CA PRO A 100 -15.23 11.46 -18.80
C PRO A 100 -14.95 11.25 -17.29
N GLN A 101 -14.04 10.34 -16.94
CA GLN A 101 -13.59 10.15 -15.56
C GLN A 101 -12.14 9.65 -15.49
N SER A 102 -11.53 9.84 -14.33
CA SER A 102 -10.29 9.17 -13.97
C SER A 102 -10.52 7.69 -13.66
N VAL A 103 -9.68 6.82 -14.19
CA VAL A 103 -9.72 5.37 -14.00
C VAL A 103 -8.41 4.94 -13.34
N PHE A 104 -8.50 4.15 -12.27
CA PHE A 104 -7.31 3.64 -11.60
C PHE A 104 -6.65 2.52 -12.42
N PHE A 105 -5.34 2.64 -12.61
CA PHE A 105 -4.51 1.61 -13.22
C PHE A 105 -3.30 1.30 -12.33
N SER A 106 -3.06 0.01 -12.13
CA SER A 106 -1.88 -0.51 -11.46
C SER A 106 -1.22 -1.62 -12.27
N LEU A 107 0.10 -1.55 -12.39
CA LEU A 107 0.93 -2.65 -12.87
C LEU A 107 1.95 -2.97 -11.78
N ARG A 108 1.94 -4.21 -11.30
CA ARG A 108 2.89 -4.73 -10.32
C ARG A 108 3.65 -5.90 -10.92
N ILE A 109 4.96 -5.88 -10.80
CA ILE A 109 5.87 -6.94 -11.24
C ILE A 109 6.71 -7.30 -10.01
N GLY A 110 6.40 -8.42 -9.35
CA GLY A 110 7.11 -8.77 -8.11
C GLY A 110 6.97 -7.70 -7.01
N ASN A 111 8.09 -7.09 -6.60
CA ASN A 111 8.16 -5.98 -5.65
C ASN A 111 7.99 -4.59 -6.29
N ASP A 112 8.10 -4.48 -7.62
CA ASP A 112 7.97 -3.24 -8.36
C ASP A 112 6.50 -2.91 -8.60
N VAL A 113 6.07 -1.70 -8.23
CA VAL A 113 4.68 -1.26 -8.38
C VAL A 113 4.58 0.15 -9.00
N GLY A 114 3.64 0.30 -9.94
CA GLY A 114 3.24 1.59 -10.51
C GLY A 114 1.72 1.75 -10.47
N GLU A 115 1.23 2.80 -9.79
CA GLU A 115 -0.20 3.11 -9.60
C GLU A 115 -0.59 4.56 -9.95
N THR A 116 -1.58 4.76 -10.81
CA THR A 116 -2.00 6.10 -11.28
C THR A 116 -3.47 6.13 -11.62
N GLU A 117 -3.98 7.35 -11.70
CA GLU A 117 -5.30 7.63 -12.24
C GLU A 117 -5.15 8.17 -13.67
N ILE A 118 -5.82 7.53 -14.61
CA ILE A 118 -5.82 7.89 -16.03
C ILE A 118 -7.07 8.74 -16.31
N PRO A 119 -6.94 10.06 -16.55
CA PRO A 119 -8.08 10.91 -16.86
C PRO A 119 -8.51 10.71 -18.31
N PHE A 120 -9.61 9.99 -18.54
CA PHE A 120 -10.16 9.81 -19.88
C PHE A 120 -11.06 10.98 -20.29
N ASP A 121 -10.97 11.36 -21.56
CA ASP A 121 -11.89 12.30 -22.19
C ASP A 121 -13.25 11.66 -22.52
N ASN A 122 -14.14 12.41 -23.19
CA ASN A 122 -15.47 11.92 -23.56
C ASN A 122 -15.44 10.77 -24.57
N ASP A 123 -14.34 10.64 -25.33
CA ASP A 123 -14.14 9.60 -26.34
C ASP A 123 -13.38 8.39 -25.78
N GLY A 124 -13.12 8.38 -24.47
CA GLY A 124 -12.41 7.30 -23.78
C GLY A 124 -10.92 7.29 -24.09
N ARG A 125 -10.32 8.45 -24.40
CA ARG A 125 -8.90 8.55 -24.73
C ARG A 125 -8.15 9.35 -23.69
N PHE A 126 -6.90 8.97 -23.52
CA PHE A 126 -5.90 9.72 -22.78
C PHE A 126 -4.61 9.70 -23.60
N GLU A 127 -4.07 10.88 -23.86
CA GLU A 127 -2.73 11.05 -24.43
C GLU A 127 -1.98 12.02 -23.52
N ASN A 128 -0.81 11.62 -23.02
CA ASN A 128 0.00 12.50 -22.20
C ASN A 128 0.75 13.50 -23.11
N PRO A 129 0.44 14.81 -23.04
CA PRO A 129 1.06 15.80 -23.93
C PRO A 129 2.55 16.04 -23.64
N ASN A 130 3.07 15.54 -22.51
CA ASN A 130 4.48 15.62 -22.18
C ASN A 130 4.96 14.32 -21.50
N PRO A 131 5.26 13.26 -22.27
CA PRO A 131 5.58 11.94 -21.75
C PRO A 131 6.89 11.89 -20.94
N PHE A 132 7.70 12.95 -20.97
CA PHE A 132 8.94 13.06 -20.20
C PHE A 132 9.04 14.43 -19.49
N PRO A 133 9.19 14.49 -18.15
CA PRO A 133 9.98 15.57 -17.59
C PRO A 133 11.42 15.36 -18.07
N SER A 134 11.97 16.33 -18.82
CA SER A 134 13.41 16.36 -19.10
C SER A 134 14.15 16.14 -17.78
N PRO A 135 15.13 15.23 -17.69
CA PRO A 135 15.89 15.05 -16.46
C PRO A 135 16.38 16.42 -16.03
N SER A 136 15.95 16.89 -14.86
CA SER A 136 16.51 18.09 -14.26
C SER A 136 18.02 17.85 -14.17
N PRO A 137 18.87 18.76 -14.66
CA PRO A 137 20.31 18.53 -14.63
C PRO A 137 20.72 18.18 -13.21
N SER A 138 21.31 17.00 -13.05
CA SER A 138 21.87 16.56 -11.76
C SER A 138 22.77 17.69 -11.25
N PRO A 139 22.64 18.14 -9.99
CA PRO A 139 23.57 19.12 -9.45
C PRO A 139 24.97 18.56 -9.63
N THR A 140 25.83 19.32 -10.31
CA THR A 140 27.25 18.99 -10.45
C THR A 140 27.80 18.77 -9.05
N PRO A 141 28.40 17.62 -8.73
CA PRO A 141 28.96 17.39 -7.40
C PRO A 141 29.94 18.52 -7.10
N GLU A 142 29.64 19.29 -6.05
CA GLU A 142 30.53 20.32 -5.54
C GLU A 142 31.78 19.60 -5.01
N GLU A 143 32.95 19.94 -5.55
CA GLU A 143 34.19 19.28 -5.16
C GLU A 143 34.41 19.43 -3.66
N THR A 144 34.32 18.32 -2.93
CA THR A 144 34.65 18.27 -1.51
C THR A 144 36.11 18.69 -1.34
N PRO A 145 36.42 19.72 -0.53
CA PRO A 145 37.80 20.15 -0.33
C PRO A 145 38.61 19.01 0.28
N THR A 146 39.72 18.67 -0.39
CA THR A 146 40.69 17.69 0.06
C THR A 146 41.16 18.04 1.49
N PRO A 147 41.03 17.15 2.48
CA PRO A 147 41.47 17.45 3.84
C PRO A 147 42.99 17.66 3.89
N GLU A 148 43.40 18.75 4.52
CA GLU A 148 44.81 19.10 4.75
C GLU A 148 45.47 18.06 5.68
N PRO A 149 46.73 17.65 5.43
CA PRO A 149 47.40 16.63 6.23
C PRO A 149 47.57 17.06 7.70
N THR A 150 47.00 16.28 8.62
CA THR A 150 47.21 16.42 10.06
C THR A 150 48.68 16.23 10.44
N PRO A 151 49.29 17.14 11.24
CA PRO A 151 50.66 16.99 11.70
C PRO A 151 50.81 15.84 12.72
N SER A 152 51.90 15.08 12.56
CA SER A 152 52.31 13.97 13.42
C SER A 152 52.59 14.42 14.86
N VAL A 153 51.84 13.88 15.82
CA VAL A 153 52.06 14.10 17.26
C VAL A 153 53.11 13.11 17.79
N SER A 154 54.18 13.65 18.37
CA SER A 154 55.27 12.90 19.04
C SER A 154 54.80 12.29 20.37
N PRO A 155 55.26 11.10 20.78
CA PRO A 155 54.84 10.46 22.02
C PRO A 155 55.40 11.17 23.26
N SER A 156 54.53 11.50 24.22
CA SER A 156 54.90 12.00 25.55
C SER A 156 54.94 10.85 26.58
N PRO A 157 55.89 10.86 27.54
CA PRO A 157 56.16 9.71 28.41
C PRO A 157 55.14 9.52 29.53
N SER A 158 55.04 8.25 29.95
CA SER A 158 54.27 7.73 31.08
C SER A 158 54.76 8.26 32.44
N PRO A 159 53.82 8.55 33.37
CA PRO A 159 54.11 8.42 34.80
C PRO A 159 53.16 7.46 35.55
N SER A 160 53.81 6.46 36.15
CA SER A 160 53.72 5.83 37.49
C SER A 160 52.43 5.86 38.36
N PRO A 161 52.14 4.80 39.17
CA PRO A 161 50.92 4.62 39.94
C PRO A 161 51.00 5.07 41.41
N SER A 162 49.90 5.56 41.99
CA SER A 162 49.46 5.40 43.40
C SER A 162 48.16 6.22 43.61
N GLY A 163 47.19 5.89 44.45
CA GLY A 163 47.01 4.76 45.36
C GLY A 163 45.56 4.72 45.89
N SER A 164 45.21 3.55 46.44
CA SER A 164 44.16 3.23 47.44
C SER A 164 42.77 3.91 47.36
N PRO A 165 41.68 3.14 47.09
CA PRO A 165 40.32 3.55 47.45
C PRO A 165 40.02 3.27 48.94
N SER A 166 39.38 4.23 49.60
CA SER A 166 38.81 4.13 50.96
C SER A 166 37.37 3.60 50.91
N PRO A 167 36.87 2.85 51.91
CA PRO A 167 35.61 2.11 51.80
C PRO A 167 34.33 2.93 52.05
N SER A 168 33.24 2.34 51.52
CA SER A 168 31.80 2.63 51.62
C SER A 168 31.28 3.14 52.97
N PRO A 169 30.13 3.85 52.95
CA PRO A 169 28.99 3.29 53.68
C PRO A 169 27.63 3.32 52.96
N SER A 170 26.94 2.17 53.11
CA SER A 170 25.53 1.89 53.44
C SER A 170 24.37 2.48 52.62
N PRO A 171 23.44 1.63 52.13
CA PRO A 171 22.10 2.05 51.75
C PRO A 171 21.21 2.22 53.00
N THR A 172 20.36 3.24 53.01
CA THR A 172 19.25 3.41 53.95
C THR A 172 17.92 3.01 53.29
N PRO A 173 17.00 2.35 54.02
CA PRO A 173 15.77 1.78 53.46
C PRO A 173 14.54 2.70 53.59
N THR A 174 13.48 2.30 52.85
CA THR A 174 12.02 2.55 53.07
C THR A 174 11.52 4.00 52.88
N GLU A 175 10.38 4.29 52.24
CA GLU A 175 9.03 3.75 52.49
C GLU A 175 8.11 3.69 51.24
N SER A 176 7.13 2.80 51.33
CA SER A 176 5.78 2.82 50.71
C SER A 176 4.80 2.98 51.89
N PRO A 177 3.49 3.34 51.78
CA PRO A 177 2.63 3.65 50.63
C PRO A 177 1.84 4.98 50.79
N THR A 178 1.07 5.39 49.77
CA THR A 178 -0.25 6.00 50.02
C THR A 178 -1.15 5.93 48.78
N PRO A 179 -2.32 5.28 48.85
CA PRO A 179 -3.40 5.49 47.89
C PRO A 179 -4.41 6.56 48.40
N GLU A 180 -5.37 6.89 47.52
CA GLU A 180 -6.69 7.53 47.77
C GLU A 180 -6.78 9.05 47.45
N PRO A 181 -7.94 9.65 47.06
CA PRO A 181 -9.26 9.13 46.59
C PRO A 181 -9.70 9.62 45.18
N SER A 182 -10.58 8.81 44.54
CA SER A 182 -11.97 9.06 44.08
C SER A 182 -12.48 10.43 43.51
N PRO A 183 -13.64 10.47 42.81
CA PRO A 183 -13.84 11.15 41.53
C PRO A 183 -14.54 12.51 41.66
N SER A 184 -14.56 13.28 40.56
CA SER A 184 -15.46 14.42 40.42
C SER A 184 -16.00 14.52 38.99
N VAL A 185 -17.29 14.84 38.90
CA VAL A 185 -18.15 14.78 37.72
C VAL A 185 -18.50 16.19 37.25
N SER A 186 -18.69 16.34 35.94
CA SER A 186 -19.57 17.33 35.25
C SER A 186 -19.07 18.77 35.04
N PRO A 187 -19.65 19.57 34.09
CA PRO A 187 -20.55 19.24 32.97
C PRO A 187 -20.07 19.74 31.58
N SER A 188 -20.80 19.27 30.57
CA SER A 188 -20.83 19.64 29.15
C SER A 188 -20.79 21.16 28.82
N PRO A 189 -20.20 21.52 27.67
CA PRO A 189 -20.79 22.52 26.79
C PRO A 189 -21.17 21.94 25.41
N SER A 190 -22.48 21.89 25.16
CA SER A 190 -23.22 22.32 23.96
C SER A 190 -22.56 22.13 22.57
N PRO A 191 -23.07 21.22 21.72
CA PRO A 191 -22.90 21.35 20.28
C PRO A 191 -23.97 22.31 19.70
N SER A 192 -23.51 23.35 19.01
CA SER A 192 -24.25 24.16 18.03
C SER A 192 -23.37 24.26 16.78
N PRO A 193 -23.89 24.41 15.54
CA PRO A 193 -25.25 24.23 15.06
C PRO A 193 -25.36 23.01 14.11
N THR A 194 -26.60 22.66 13.82
CA THR A 194 -27.04 21.79 12.73
C THR A 194 -26.43 22.22 11.39
N GLY A 195 -25.40 21.51 10.95
CA GLY A 195 -25.05 21.43 9.53
C GLY A 195 -26.18 20.71 8.80
N THR A 196 -26.74 21.40 7.81
CA THR A 196 -27.59 20.87 6.73
C THR A 196 -27.20 19.45 6.33
N PRO A 197 -28.15 18.53 6.08
CA PRO A 197 -27.84 17.20 5.58
C PRO A 197 -27.09 17.37 4.24
N SER A 198 -25.79 17.11 4.28
CA SER A 198 -24.98 16.86 3.10
C SER A 198 -25.65 15.71 2.33
N PRO A 199 -25.69 15.72 0.98
CA PRO A 199 -26.25 14.62 0.22
C PRO A 199 -25.63 13.32 0.74
N SER A 200 -26.51 12.41 1.15
CA SER A 200 -26.13 11.07 1.61
C SER A 200 -25.17 10.49 0.58
N PRO A 201 -23.90 10.17 0.95
CA PRO A 201 -23.04 9.47 0.02
C PRO A 201 -23.75 8.19 -0.40
N SER A 202 -23.84 7.99 -1.71
CA SER A 202 -24.29 6.74 -2.30
C SER A 202 -23.54 5.61 -1.60
N ALA A 203 -24.25 4.66 -1.02
CA ALA A 203 -23.66 3.61 -0.20
C ALA A 203 -22.60 2.88 -1.03
N THR A 204 -21.33 3.12 -0.72
CA THR A 204 -20.22 2.33 -1.24
C THR A 204 -20.53 0.87 -0.91
N PRO A 205 -20.51 -0.06 -1.88
CA PRO A 205 -20.75 -1.46 -1.60
C PRO A 205 -19.78 -1.90 -0.50
N GLU A 206 -20.29 -2.61 0.52
CA GLU A 206 -19.51 -3.05 1.66
C GLU A 206 -19.18 -4.54 1.47
N LEU A 207 -17.89 -4.85 1.45
CA LEU A 207 -17.38 -6.21 1.44
C LEU A 207 -17.63 -6.83 2.82
N HIS A 208 -18.25 -8.02 2.83
CA HIS A 208 -18.46 -8.83 4.02
C HIS A 208 -17.84 -10.21 3.80
N VAL A 209 -16.85 -10.54 4.61
CA VAL A 209 -16.10 -11.80 4.51
C VAL A 209 -16.19 -12.52 5.84
N ARG A 210 -16.48 -13.82 5.76
CA ARG A 210 -16.49 -14.70 6.93
C ARG A 210 -15.48 -15.82 6.75
N GLY A 211 -14.69 -16.10 7.78
CA GLY A 211 -13.85 -17.29 7.81
C GLY A 211 -12.74 -17.21 8.85
N PRO A 212 -11.80 -18.16 8.81
CA PRO A 212 -10.71 -18.21 9.76
C PRO A 212 -9.66 -17.15 9.43
N ILE A 213 -9.10 -16.54 10.48
CA ILE A 213 -7.93 -15.68 10.37
C ILE A 213 -6.73 -16.51 9.85
N GLN A 214 -6.27 -16.21 8.65
CA GLN A 214 -5.13 -16.89 7.99
C GLN A 214 -3.78 -16.23 8.29
N GLN A 215 -3.80 -14.94 8.61
CA GLN A 215 -2.63 -14.20 9.06
C GLN A 215 -3.07 -13.06 9.98
N LEU A 216 -2.31 -12.84 11.04
CA LEU A 216 -2.56 -11.77 12.01
C LEU A 216 -1.25 -11.05 12.27
N VAL A 217 -1.22 -9.75 11.98
CA VAL A 217 -0.08 -8.87 12.26
C VAL A 217 -0.56 -7.80 13.24
N VAL A 218 -0.09 -7.85 14.48
CA VAL A 218 -0.45 -6.88 15.53
C VAL A 218 0.67 -5.85 15.66
N ARG A 219 0.36 -4.59 15.41
CA ARG A 219 1.29 -3.45 15.56
C ARG A 219 0.92 -2.55 16.73
N GLY A 220 -0.35 -2.59 17.13
CA GLY A 220 -0.88 -1.95 18.33
C GLY A 220 -2.27 -2.47 18.70
N ALA A 221 -2.85 -1.96 19.78
CA ALA A 221 -4.15 -2.41 20.29
C ALA A 221 -5.32 -2.23 19.29
N LYS A 222 -5.18 -1.29 18.34
CA LYS A 222 -6.13 -1.01 17.25
C LYS A 222 -5.40 -0.80 15.92
N ASP A 223 -4.21 -1.37 15.76
CA ASP A 223 -3.39 -1.17 14.56
C ASP A 223 -2.75 -2.49 14.12
N GLY A 224 -2.93 -2.85 12.86
CA GLY A 224 -2.43 -4.11 12.32
C GLY A 224 -3.14 -4.57 11.05
N ASP A 225 -2.85 -5.79 10.64
CA ASP A 225 -3.44 -6.43 9.47
C ASP A 225 -4.06 -7.78 9.86
N VAL A 226 -5.30 -8.04 9.45
CA VAL A 226 -6.01 -9.33 9.63
C VAL A 226 -6.34 -9.91 8.26
N THR A 227 -5.86 -11.11 7.95
CA THR A 227 -6.17 -11.76 6.67
C THR A 227 -7.26 -12.79 6.83
N VAL A 228 -8.35 -12.65 6.07
CA VAL A 228 -9.49 -13.57 6.05
C VAL A 228 -9.85 -13.86 4.60
N GLN A 229 -9.98 -15.14 4.25
CA GLN A 229 -10.13 -15.66 2.87
C GLN A 229 -9.18 -15.00 1.85
N ASN A 230 -7.87 -14.95 2.14
CA ASN A 230 -6.86 -14.24 1.33
C ASN A 230 -7.08 -12.73 1.14
N ILE A 231 -8.01 -12.10 1.87
CA ILE A 231 -8.25 -10.65 1.84
C ILE A 231 -7.63 -10.04 3.09
N VAL A 232 -6.79 -9.01 2.90
CA VAL A 232 -6.11 -8.32 3.99
C VAL A 232 -6.98 -7.16 4.48
N PHE A 233 -7.41 -7.20 5.73
CA PHE A 233 -8.13 -6.14 6.40
C PHE A 233 -7.16 -5.29 7.24
N GLN A 234 -6.98 -4.03 6.87
CA GLN A 234 -6.20 -3.05 7.63
C GLN A 234 -7.00 -2.55 8.84
N VAL A 235 -6.54 -2.89 10.03
CA VAL A 235 -7.11 -2.43 11.29
C VAL A 235 -6.46 -1.11 11.67
N SER A 236 -7.28 -0.11 11.94
CA SER A 236 -6.85 1.21 12.41
C SER A 236 -7.67 1.66 13.63
N SER A 237 -7.38 2.84 14.16
CA SER A 237 -8.12 3.42 15.28
C SER A 237 -9.63 3.53 15.05
N ASN A 238 -10.07 3.52 13.80
CA ASN A 238 -11.47 3.66 13.40
C ASN A 238 -12.17 2.31 13.18
N THR A 239 -11.46 1.19 13.33
CA THR A 239 -12.03 -0.16 13.17
C THR A 239 -12.76 -0.61 14.43
N GLU A 240 -14.03 -0.99 14.28
CA GLU A 240 -14.80 -1.65 15.34
C GLU A 240 -14.29 -3.10 15.50
N LEU A 241 -13.78 -3.43 16.68
CA LEU A 241 -13.31 -4.78 16.99
C LEU A 241 -14.16 -5.34 18.13
N GLU A 242 -14.77 -6.50 17.91
CA GLU A 242 -15.72 -7.08 18.85
C GLU A 242 -15.47 -8.56 19.12
N ASP A 243 -15.73 -8.99 20.36
CA ASP A 243 -15.82 -10.41 20.71
C ASP A 243 -17.15 -11.04 20.22
N ASP A 244 -17.32 -12.34 20.51
CA ASP A 244 -18.52 -13.11 20.19
C ASP A 244 -19.78 -12.53 20.86
N ASP A 245 -19.63 -11.99 22.07
CA ASP A 245 -20.66 -11.27 22.84
C ASP A 245 -20.96 -9.85 22.30
N GLY A 246 -20.20 -9.35 21.33
CA GLY A 246 -20.34 -8.00 20.76
C GLY A 246 -19.75 -6.89 21.62
N ARG A 247 -18.86 -7.20 22.57
CA ARG A 247 -18.14 -6.21 23.36
C ARG A 247 -16.93 -5.70 22.60
N ASN A 248 -16.64 -4.42 22.75
CA ASN A 248 -15.44 -3.83 22.16
C ASN A 248 -14.17 -4.43 22.76
N VAL A 249 -13.32 -4.98 21.90
CA VAL A 249 -12.02 -5.55 22.24
C VAL A 249 -10.89 -4.87 21.46
N THR A 250 -9.67 -5.30 21.72
CA THR A 250 -8.45 -4.87 21.04
C THR A 250 -7.95 -5.98 20.10
N LEU A 251 -7.04 -5.63 19.18
CA LEU A 251 -6.59 -6.54 18.13
C LEU A 251 -5.87 -7.79 18.65
N ASP A 252 -5.24 -7.69 19.83
CA ASP A 252 -4.59 -8.80 20.54
C ASP A 252 -5.57 -9.82 21.13
N HIS A 253 -6.88 -9.56 21.11
CA HIS A 253 -7.91 -10.52 21.46
C HIS A 253 -8.00 -11.67 20.44
N PHE A 254 -7.84 -11.34 19.16
CA PHE A 254 -8.00 -12.29 18.05
C PHE A 254 -6.80 -13.22 17.91
N LYS A 255 -7.04 -14.41 17.37
CA LYS A 255 -6.02 -15.45 17.19
C LYS A 255 -6.02 -16.01 15.78
N LEU A 256 -4.86 -16.49 15.35
CA LEU A 256 -4.73 -17.22 14.10
C LEU A 256 -5.67 -18.44 14.10
N GLY A 257 -6.44 -18.62 13.04
CA GLY A 257 -7.43 -19.69 12.87
C GLY A 257 -8.79 -19.41 13.50
N GLU A 258 -8.97 -18.30 14.21
CA GLU A 258 -10.25 -17.89 14.78
C GLU A 258 -11.24 -17.49 13.70
N GLU A 259 -12.49 -17.94 13.81
CA GLU A 259 -13.57 -17.55 12.90
C GLU A 259 -14.00 -16.12 13.19
N VAL A 260 -14.01 -15.29 12.15
CA VAL A 260 -14.45 -13.89 12.25
C VAL A 260 -15.35 -13.52 11.08
N ASP A 261 -16.20 -12.53 11.32
CA ASP A 261 -16.79 -11.71 10.27
C ASP A 261 -15.99 -10.41 10.15
N ALA A 262 -15.60 -10.04 8.94
CA ALA A 262 -14.87 -8.82 8.63
C ALA A 262 -15.63 -7.99 7.59
N TRP A 263 -15.69 -6.67 7.82
CA TRP A 263 -16.38 -5.70 6.97
C TRP A 263 -15.47 -4.55 6.60
N GLY A 264 -15.57 -4.09 5.36
CA GLY A 264 -14.90 -2.89 4.87
C GLY A 264 -15.32 -2.59 3.43
N PRO A 265 -14.93 -1.45 2.85
CA PRO A 265 -15.10 -1.25 1.41
C PRO A 265 -14.21 -2.22 0.61
N PRO A 266 -14.50 -2.45 -0.67
CA PRO A 266 -13.60 -3.17 -1.57
C PRO A 266 -12.17 -2.62 -1.49
N ALA A 267 -11.19 -3.52 -1.57
CA ALA A 267 -9.78 -3.15 -1.50
C ALA A 267 -9.41 -2.19 -2.64
N VAL A 268 -8.60 -1.17 -2.32
CA VAL A 268 -8.09 -0.21 -3.31
C VAL A 268 -6.63 -0.54 -3.69
N ASP A 269 -5.91 -1.25 -2.82
CA ASP A 269 -4.47 -1.55 -2.89
C ASP A 269 -4.15 -3.01 -2.46
N GLY A 270 -5.10 -3.92 -2.64
CA GLY A 270 -5.03 -5.30 -2.10
C GLY A 270 -5.23 -5.38 -0.58
N LYS A 271 -5.45 -4.23 0.07
CA LYS A 271 -5.87 -4.14 1.47
C LYS A 271 -7.22 -3.43 1.56
N THR A 272 -8.12 -4.00 2.35
CA THR A 272 -9.41 -3.42 2.68
C THR A 272 -9.28 -2.67 4.00
N PRO A 273 -9.56 -1.35 4.07
CA PRO A 273 -9.62 -0.67 5.36
C PRO A 273 -10.78 -1.25 6.17
N ALA A 274 -10.45 -1.91 7.28
CA ALA A 274 -11.44 -2.61 8.09
C ALA A 274 -12.35 -1.59 8.79
N LYS A 275 -13.65 -1.70 8.53
CA LYS A 275 -14.67 -0.96 9.27
C LYS A 275 -15.04 -1.70 10.54
N ARG A 276 -15.21 -3.03 10.47
CA ARG A 276 -15.51 -3.88 11.62
C ARG A 276 -14.87 -5.26 11.47
N ILE A 277 -14.46 -5.87 12.58
CA ILE A 277 -14.10 -7.28 12.70
C ILE A 277 -14.74 -7.83 13.97
N ARG A 278 -15.47 -8.95 13.89
CA ARG A 278 -16.18 -9.57 15.01
C ARG A 278 -15.85 -11.06 15.11
N ALA A 279 -15.50 -11.53 16.30
CA ALA A 279 -15.29 -12.94 16.60
C ALA A 279 -16.60 -13.77 16.56
N ARG A 280 -16.48 -15.08 16.33
CA ARG A 280 -17.60 -16.02 16.20
C ARG A 280 -17.52 -17.22 17.12
#